data_AF-A0A8S4NUP2-F1
#
_entry.id   AF-A0A8S4NUP2-F1
#
_cell.length_a   1.000
_cell.length_b   1.000
_cell.length_c   1.000
_cell.angle_alpha   90.00
_cell.angle_beta   90.00
_cell.angle_gamma   90.00
#
_symmetry.space_group_name_H-M   'P 1'
#
loop_
_entity.id
_entity.type
_entity.pdbx_description
1 polymer ?
#
loop_
_entity_poly.entity_id
_entity_poly.type
_entity_poly.pdbx_seq_one_letter_code
_entity_poly.pdbx_strand_id
1 'polypeptide(L)'
;NKSTHAQIIHVEKNPGYIFKRFEPNTAAMVLDIELFRAEKGGDPVKMRENQAKRFKDVTLVDKVVEADQLWRKLRFQADNWNKIKNSCNKTIGEKMKKKEAVGDNEELPAAIIDNLSTLTPESLRELTVKQIKKIAGLIDAEIKRCKEEDVKTQTERDETLKEVGNLLHDSVPVSNDEDENRVERTFGDCESAKKYSHVDLIHMIDGVDTDRGSVTAGGRGYYLKGAAVMLEQALIQHALRLLMVKGFTPLYTPFFMRKEVMQEVAQLSQFDEELYKVVGKGSENVEDKSVDEKYLIATSEQPIAAFHKGEWIPTQDLPIKYAGLSTCFRQEVGSHGRDTRGIFRVHQFEKVEQFVLTSPHDDESWKMFDEMIGNAEEFCQSLGIPYRLVCIVSGALNNAAAKKLDLEAWFPSGTGAFRELVSCSNCLDYQARRLKVRYGQTKKMEAGAEYVHMLNATMCATTRVICAILENFQVEDGVIVPEALRMYMPPSMNEKIQFTKPAPIEQEETRKAKKQKQGQSKAKTKGEGDSVENAVKNMSIDK
;
A
#
# COMPACT_ATOMS: atom_id res chain seq x y z
N ASN A 1 -44.34 42.23 26.93
CA ASN A 1 -43.29 41.35 27.46
C ASN A 1 -42.97 40.29 26.41
N LYS A 2 -42.18 40.57 25.36
CA LYS A 2 -40.71 40.74 25.33
C LYS A 2 -39.97 39.62 26.06
N SER A 3 -39.35 38.72 25.28
CA SER A 3 -38.13 37.99 25.65
C SER A 3 -37.54 37.30 24.41
N THR A 4 -37.06 38.10 23.46
CA THR A 4 -36.00 37.71 22.52
C THR A 4 -34.69 37.70 23.30
N HIS A 5 -34.10 36.51 23.51
CA HIS A 5 -32.72 36.41 24.01
C HIS A 5 -31.76 36.47 22.82
N ALA A 6 -31.38 37.70 22.47
CA ALA A 6 -30.20 37.96 21.66
C ALA A 6 -28.97 37.83 22.57
N GLN A 7 -28.14 36.81 22.36
CA GLN A 7 -26.80 36.77 22.94
C GLN A 7 -25.92 37.78 22.19
N ILE A 8 -25.59 38.85 22.89
CA ILE A 8 -24.63 39.86 22.50
C ILE A 8 -23.25 39.22 22.59
N ILE A 9 -22.63 38.97 21.44
CA ILE A 9 -21.20 38.64 21.36
C ILE A 9 -20.43 39.95 21.47
N HIS A 10 -19.79 40.17 22.61
CA HIS A 10 -18.80 41.23 22.78
C HIS A 10 -17.59 40.93 21.88
N VAL A 11 -17.42 41.76 20.85
CA VAL A 11 -16.19 41.78 20.03
C VAL A 11 -15.15 42.62 20.76
N GLU A 12 -14.34 42.00 21.61
CA GLU A 12 -13.08 42.59 22.04
C GLU A 12 -12.08 42.50 20.89
N LYS A 13 -11.75 43.67 20.33
CA LYS A 13 -10.64 43.84 19.39
C LYS A 13 -9.33 43.78 20.18
N ASN A 14 -8.55 42.72 19.98
CA ASN A 14 -7.12 42.73 20.30
C ASN A 14 -6.35 41.90 19.25
N PRO A 15 -5.50 42.52 18.40
CA PRO A 15 -4.73 41.80 17.39
C PRO A 15 -3.41 41.30 18.02
N GLY A 16 -3.50 40.23 18.81
CA GLY A 16 -2.34 39.45 19.17
C GLY A 16 -2.03 38.48 18.04
N TYR A 17 -0.99 38.74 17.25
CA TYR A 17 -0.42 37.77 16.32
C TYR A 17 0.05 36.54 17.12
N ILE A 18 -0.82 35.55 17.28
CA ILE A 18 -0.43 34.22 17.68
C ILE A 18 0.30 33.64 16.46
N PHE A 19 1.62 33.61 16.53
CA PHE A 19 2.42 32.73 15.68
C PHE A 19 1.94 31.30 15.93
N LYS A 20 1.03 30.79 15.09
CA LYS A 20 0.99 29.36 14.83
C LYS A 20 2.40 29.03 14.34
N ARG A 21 3.21 28.38 15.19
CA ARG A 21 4.36 27.61 14.70
C ARG A 21 3.79 26.77 13.57
N PHE A 22 4.22 27.03 12.34
CA PHE A 22 4.09 26.06 11.27
C PHE A 22 4.79 24.82 11.80
N GLU A 23 4.01 23.84 12.28
CA GLU A 23 4.53 22.49 12.33
C GLU A 23 4.96 22.20 10.89
N PRO A 24 6.24 21.87 10.63
CA PRO A 24 6.65 21.45 9.31
C PRO A 24 5.66 20.36 8.88
N ASN A 25 5.27 20.35 7.60
CA ASN A 25 4.31 19.40 7.10
C ASN A 25 4.89 17.97 7.16
N THR A 26 4.93 17.37 8.35
CA THR A 26 5.51 16.06 8.67
C THR A 26 4.67 14.92 8.10
N ALA A 27 3.58 15.22 7.40
CA ALA A 27 2.64 14.26 6.81
C ALA A 27 3.24 13.39 5.69
N ALA A 28 4.51 13.62 5.33
CA ALA A 28 5.20 12.88 4.28
C ALA A 28 6.35 12.01 4.79
N MET A 29 6.72 12.07 6.07
CA MET A 29 7.85 11.28 6.60
C MET A 29 7.44 9.82 6.82
N VAL A 30 8.03 8.91 6.05
CA VAL A 30 7.83 7.46 6.16
C VAL A 30 8.84 6.77 7.08
N LEU A 31 10.00 7.40 7.29
CA LEU A 31 11.05 6.96 8.20
C LEU A 31 11.42 8.10 9.14
N ASP A 32 12.02 7.78 10.28
CA ASP A 32 12.53 8.81 11.17
C ASP A 32 13.70 9.54 10.52
N ILE A 33 13.56 10.86 10.34
CA ILE A 33 14.64 11.67 9.77
C ILE A 33 15.88 11.70 10.67
N GLU A 34 15.72 11.44 11.98
CA GLU A 34 16.86 11.34 12.90
C GLU A 34 17.79 10.17 12.56
N LEU A 35 17.30 9.10 11.90
CA LEU A 35 18.15 7.99 11.41
C LEU A 35 19.17 8.45 10.36
N PHE A 36 18.91 9.57 9.69
CA PHE A 36 19.76 10.16 8.64
C PHE A 36 20.67 11.27 9.18
N ARG A 37 20.61 11.57 10.48
CA ARG A 37 21.38 12.65 11.13
C ARG A 37 22.46 12.08 12.04
N ALA A 38 23.68 11.95 11.52
CA ALA A 38 24.81 11.43 12.28
C ALA A 38 25.08 12.22 13.58
N GLU A 39 24.91 13.54 13.53
CA GLU A 39 25.09 14.44 14.69
C GLU A 39 23.99 14.31 15.76
N LYS A 40 22.93 13.56 15.47
CA LYS A 40 21.82 13.26 16.38
C LYS A 40 21.80 11.79 16.81
N GLY A 41 22.85 11.03 16.48
CA GLY A 41 22.98 9.61 16.82
C GLY A 41 22.38 8.66 15.77
N GLY A 42 21.92 9.18 14.62
CA GLY A 42 21.54 8.37 13.47
C GLY A 42 22.75 7.76 12.76
N ASP A 43 22.49 6.83 11.84
CA ASP A 43 23.52 6.15 11.05
C ASP A 43 23.14 6.09 9.56
N PRO A 44 23.50 7.14 8.79
CA PRO A 44 23.28 7.17 7.34
C PRO A 44 24.00 6.04 6.59
N VAL A 45 25.09 5.50 7.15
CA VAL A 45 25.82 4.37 6.54
C VAL A 45 24.95 3.13 6.62
N LYS A 46 24.38 2.84 7.79
CA LYS A 46 23.42 1.74 7.96
C LYS A 46 22.18 1.89 7.06
N MET A 47 21.70 3.11 6.85
CA MET A 47 20.60 3.36 5.90
C MET A 47 21.01 3.04 4.45
N ARG A 48 22.24 3.37 4.03
CA ARG A 48 22.78 2.97 2.72
C ARG A 48 22.92 1.46 2.60
N GLU A 49 23.44 0.79 3.62
CA GLU A 49 23.53 -0.67 3.65
C GLU A 49 22.15 -1.32 3.55
N ASN A 50 21.15 -0.80 4.26
CA ASN A 50 19.76 -1.27 4.17
C ASN A 50 19.20 -1.13 2.75
N GLN A 51 19.40 0.02 2.10
CA GLN A 51 18.99 0.23 0.70
C GLN A 51 19.71 -0.71 -0.27
N ALA A 52 21.01 -0.95 -0.06
CA ALA A 52 21.79 -1.88 -0.86
C ALA A 52 21.26 -3.32 -0.71
N LYS A 53 20.97 -3.75 0.53
CA LYS A 53 20.34 -5.05 0.80
C LYS A 53 18.97 -5.18 0.15
N ARG A 54 18.24 -4.09 -0.07
CA ARG A 54 16.95 -4.06 -0.80
C ARG A 54 17.12 -3.97 -2.32
N PHE A 55 18.34 -3.94 -2.84
CA PHE A 55 18.62 -3.77 -4.27
C PHE A 55 18.01 -2.48 -4.85
N LYS A 56 17.97 -1.41 -4.04
CA LYS A 56 17.47 -0.08 -4.42
C LYS A 56 18.62 0.92 -4.52
N ASP A 57 18.33 2.08 -5.12
CA ASP A 57 19.29 3.16 -5.28
C ASP A 57 19.75 3.70 -3.92
N VAL A 58 21.03 3.48 -3.61
CA VAL A 58 21.67 3.93 -2.37
C VAL A 58 21.89 5.45 -2.34
N THR A 59 21.95 6.10 -3.51
CA THR A 59 22.18 7.55 -3.61
C THR A 59 20.98 8.35 -3.09
N LEU A 60 19.80 7.73 -2.97
CA LEU A 60 18.63 8.33 -2.34
C LEU A 60 18.90 8.71 -0.87
N VAL A 61 19.72 7.93 -0.16
CA VAL A 61 20.10 8.23 1.23
C VAL A 61 20.94 9.50 1.30
N ASP A 62 21.89 9.65 0.39
CA ASP A 62 22.73 10.86 0.31
C ASP A 62 21.90 12.08 -0.05
N LYS A 63 21.00 11.97 -1.03
CA LYS A 63 20.04 13.04 -1.38
C LYS A 63 19.16 13.47 -0.20
N VAL A 64 18.66 12.51 0.60
CA VAL A 64 17.90 12.83 1.83
C VAL A 64 18.76 13.60 2.82
N VAL A 65 20.01 13.16 3.05
CA VAL A 65 20.94 13.80 3.99
C VAL A 65 21.29 15.22 3.53
N GLU A 66 21.63 15.39 2.26
CA GLU A 66 21.98 16.69 1.66
C GLU A 66 20.81 17.67 1.72
N ALA A 67 19.62 17.22 1.32
CA ALA A 67 18.41 18.03 1.39
C ALA A 67 18.07 18.40 2.86
N ASP A 68 18.17 17.46 3.81
CA ASP A 68 17.94 17.77 5.21
C ASP A 68 18.96 18.75 5.81
N GLN A 69 20.24 18.65 5.43
CA GLN A 69 21.28 19.59 5.85
C GLN A 69 21.01 20.99 5.31
N LEU A 70 20.68 21.11 4.02
CA LEU A 70 20.33 22.38 3.40
C LEU A 70 19.08 22.98 4.06
N TRP A 71 18.05 22.17 4.29
CA TRP A 71 16.82 22.58 4.98
C TRP A 71 17.11 23.15 6.37
N ARG A 72 17.93 22.46 7.18
CA ARG A 72 18.32 22.95 8.52
C ARG A 72 19.13 24.24 8.45
N LYS A 73 20.04 24.36 7.47
CA LYS A 73 20.83 25.58 7.24
C LYS A 73 19.92 26.76 6.89
N LEU A 74 18.96 26.57 6.00
CA LEU A 74 18.00 27.60 5.59
C LEU A 74 17.12 28.05 6.76
N ARG A 75 16.66 27.11 7.60
CA ARG A 75 15.92 27.44 8.83
C ARG A 75 16.76 28.25 9.81
N PHE A 76 18.00 27.84 10.05
CA PHE A 76 18.91 28.59 10.91
C PHE A 76 19.18 30.01 10.38
N GLN A 77 19.38 30.14 9.06
CA GLN A 77 19.53 31.45 8.42
C GLN A 77 18.28 32.32 8.58
N ALA A 78 17.10 31.77 8.32
CA ALA A 78 15.82 32.48 8.49
C ALA A 78 15.63 32.95 9.94
N ASP A 79 15.94 32.12 10.93
CA ASP A 79 15.87 32.49 12.35
C ASP A 79 16.82 33.64 12.69
N ASN A 80 18.05 33.61 12.16
CA ASN A 80 19.00 34.70 12.35
C ASN A 80 18.53 35.99 11.67
N TRP A 81 18.03 35.92 10.43
CA TRP A 81 17.45 37.07 9.74
C TRP A 81 16.29 37.69 10.52
N ASN A 82 15.42 36.86 11.10
CA ASN A 82 14.33 37.34 11.97
C ASN A 82 14.86 38.09 13.21
N LYS A 83 15.95 37.62 13.83
CA LYS A 83 16.58 38.32 14.96
C LYS A 83 17.12 39.69 14.55
N ILE A 84 17.78 39.78 13.40
CA ILE A 84 18.30 41.06 12.88
C ILE A 84 17.15 42.00 12.53
N LYS A 85 16.11 41.51 11.85
CA LYS A 85 14.90 42.29 11.55
C LYS A 85 14.25 42.86 12.81
N ASN A 86 14.11 42.04 13.85
CA ASN A 86 13.57 42.49 15.13
C ASN A 86 14.44 43.57 15.77
N SER A 87 15.77 43.48 15.63
CA SER A 87 16.71 44.50 16.07
C SER A 87 16.54 45.80 15.27
N CYS A 88 16.38 45.74 13.95
CA CYS A 88 16.06 46.91 13.11
C CYS A 88 14.77 47.59 13.57
N ASN A 89 13.70 46.83 13.76
CA ASN A 89 12.41 47.36 14.20
C ASN A 89 12.49 48.02 15.59
N LYS A 90 13.24 47.41 16.51
CA LYS A 90 13.50 47.97 17.84
C LYS A 90 14.25 49.30 17.76
N THR A 91 15.35 49.35 17.00
CA THR A 91 16.14 50.58 16.83
C THR A 91 15.34 51.69 16.16
N ILE A 92 14.52 51.37 15.14
CA ILE A 92 13.60 52.34 14.53
C ILE A 92 12.64 52.90 15.60
N GLY A 93 12.01 52.04 16.40
CA GLY A 93 11.10 52.45 17.47
C GLY A 93 11.78 53.37 18.50
N GLU A 94 13.00 53.05 18.90
CA GLU A 94 13.80 53.87 19.83
C GLU A 94 14.13 55.25 19.25
N LYS A 95 14.59 55.33 18.00
CA LYS A 95 14.93 56.59 17.31
C LYS A 95 13.69 57.48 17.11
N MET A 96 12.57 56.87 16.70
CA MET A 96 11.30 57.59 16.55
C MET A 96 10.78 58.14 17.88
N LYS A 97 10.92 57.40 18.99
CA LYS A 97 10.55 57.87 20.33
C LYS A 97 11.41 59.06 20.78
N LYS A 98 12.69 59.08 20.40
CA LYS A 98 13.63 60.18 20.66
C LYS A 98 13.46 61.38 19.73
N LYS A 99 12.54 61.33 18.75
CA LYS A 99 12.34 62.34 17.71
C LYS A 99 13.62 62.66 16.91
N GLU A 100 14.48 61.66 16.73
CA GLU A 100 15.65 61.81 15.84
C GLU A 100 15.18 62.08 14.41
N ALA A 101 15.94 62.88 13.66
CA ALA A 101 15.62 63.16 12.26
C ALA A 101 15.60 61.85 11.47
N VAL A 102 14.55 61.66 10.66
CA VAL A 102 14.35 60.44 9.85
C VAL A 102 15.51 60.20 8.88
N GLY A 103 16.20 61.28 8.49
CA GLY A 103 17.25 61.32 7.48
C GLY A 103 16.65 61.20 6.08
N ASP A 104 17.27 61.86 5.09
CA ASP A 104 16.83 61.80 3.69
C ASP A 104 17.65 60.86 2.82
N ASN A 105 18.84 60.49 3.28
CA ASN A 105 19.74 59.59 2.57
C ASN A 105 19.28 58.12 2.71
N GLU A 106 19.13 57.44 1.58
CA GLU A 106 18.82 56.01 1.48
C GLU A 106 20.02 55.17 1.01
N GLU A 107 21.16 55.79 0.72
CA GLU A 107 22.38 55.06 0.41
C GLU A 107 22.88 54.34 1.65
N LEU A 108 23.17 53.05 1.46
CA LEU A 108 23.74 52.21 2.49
C LEU A 108 25.25 52.12 2.29
N PRO A 109 26.07 52.24 3.36
CA PRO A 109 27.49 51.98 3.26
C PRO A 109 27.75 50.57 2.73
N ALA A 110 28.72 50.39 1.83
CA ALA A 110 29.06 49.08 1.26
C ALA A 110 29.33 48.03 2.36
N ALA A 111 30.03 48.43 3.43
CA ALA A 111 30.31 47.58 4.59
C ALA A 111 29.04 47.05 5.29
N ILE A 112 27.91 47.78 5.23
CA ILE A 112 26.62 47.35 5.79
C ILE A 112 25.92 46.37 4.86
N ILE A 113 26.01 46.59 3.54
CA ILE A 113 25.44 45.69 2.53
C ILE A 113 26.16 44.33 2.58
N ASP A 114 27.49 44.33 2.62
CA ASP A 114 28.31 43.11 2.61
C ASP A 114 28.16 42.29 3.90
N ASN A 115 27.75 42.93 5.00
CA ASN A 115 27.65 42.30 6.34
C ASN A 115 26.22 42.28 6.89
N LEU A 116 25.22 42.25 6.02
CA LEU A 116 23.80 42.18 6.42
C LEU A 116 23.54 41.06 7.44
N SER A 117 24.18 39.90 7.29
CA SER A 117 23.99 38.70 8.12
C SER A 117 24.64 38.75 9.51
N THR A 118 25.48 39.75 9.76
CA THR A 118 26.23 39.91 11.02
C THR A 118 25.98 41.27 11.68
N LEU A 119 24.93 41.98 11.25
CA LEU A 119 24.57 43.29 11.80
C LEU A 119 24.33 43.24 13.31
N THR A 120 24.97 44.17 14.02
CA THR A 120 24.83 44.34 15.47
C THR A 120 23.91 45.52 15.78
N PRO A 121 23.29 45.56 16.98
CA PRO A 121 22.53 46.73 17.43
C PRO A 121 23.34 48.02 17.39
N GLU A 122 24.65 47.97 17.65
CA GLU A 122 25.57 49.10 17.63
C GLU A 122 25.69 49.68 16.22
N SER A 123 25.93 48.82 15.22
CA SER A 123 25.99 49.23 13.81
C SER A 123 24.69 49.87 13.32
N LEU A 124 23.54 49.48 13.88
CA LEU A 124 22.24 50.06 13.54
C LEU A 124 22.00 51.44 14.18
N ARG A 125 22.67 51.77 15.30
CA ARG A 125 22.47 53.06 15.99
C ARG A 125 23.04 54.24 15.22
N GLU A 126 24.12 54.01 14.47
CA GLU A 126 24.80 55.03 13.67
C GLU A 126 24.04 55.40 12.39
N LEU A 127 23.04 54.60 12.01
CA LEU A 127 22.27 54.78 10.78
C LEU A 127 21.01 55.62 10.99
N THR A 128 20.52 56.22 9.90
CA THR A 128 19.25 56.95 9.88
C THR A 128 18.05 56.01 9.83
N VAL A 129 16.86 56.52 10.18
CA VAL A 129 15.63 55.72 10.13
C VAL A 129 15.34 55.22 8.71
N LYS A 130 15.56 56.05 7.68
CA LYS A 130 15.41 55.63 6.26
C LYS A 130 16.37 54.49 5.89
N GLN A 131 17.64 54.56 6.29
CA GLN A 131 18.63 53.50 6.04
C GLN A 131 18.24 52.19 6.74
N ILE A 132 17.84 52.24 8.01
CA ILE A 132 17.44 51.04 8.76
C ILE A 132 16.17 50.41 8.15
N LYS A 133 15.22 51.22 7.66
CA LYS A 133 14.05 50.72 6.91
C LYS A 133 14.44 50.01 5.63
N LYS A 134 15.41 50.54 4.88
CA LYS A 134 15.93 49.90 3.67
C LYS A 134 16.62 48.57 3.98
N ILE A 135 17.44 48.52 5.04
CA ILE A 135 18.05 47.27 5.55
C ILE A 135 16.97 46.25 5.92
N ALA A 136 15.94 46.66 6.66
CA ALA A 136 14.83 45.79 7.02
C ALA A 136 14.13 45.21 5.78
N GLY A 137 13.97 46.00 4.71
CA GLY A 137 13.45 45.55 3.43
C GLY A 137 14.33 44.50 2.73
N LEU A 138 15.66 44.67 2.76
CA LEU A 138 16.61 43.68 2.24
C LEU A 138 16.58 42.38 3.05
N ILE A 139 16.52 42.48 4.38
CA ILE A 139 16.38 41.32 5.27
C ILE A 139 15.05 40.61 5.01
N ASP A 140 13.96 41.32 4.74
CA ASP A 140 12.69 40.72 4.38
C ASP A 140 12.74 39.93 3.07
N ALA A 141 13.51 40.42 2.08
CA ALA A 141 13.77 39.68 0.86
C ALA A 141 14.55 38.38 1.14
N GLU A 142 15.57 38.42 2.00
CA GLU A 142 16.34 37.22 2.40
C GLU A 142 15.50 36.22 3.21
N ILE A 143 14.64 36.69 4.12
CA ILE A 143 13.71 35.81 4.86
C ILE A 143 12.77 35.12 3.88
N LYS A 144 12.23 35.87 2.90
CA LYS A 144 11.35 35.31 1.88
C LYS A 144 12.07 34.25 1.04
N ARG A 145 13.29 34.56 0.57
CA ARG A 145 14.14 33.63 -0.18
C ARG A 145 14.41 32.34 0.60
N CYS A 146 14.83 32.46 1.86
CA CYS A 146 15.09 31.29 2.72
C CYS A 146 13.83 30.44 2.92
N LYS A 147 12.65 31.05 3.09
CA LYS A 147 11.38 30.33 3.26
C LYS A 147 10.93 29.59 2.00
N GLU A 148 11.07 30.22 0.83
CA GLU A 148 10.73 29.58 -0.44
C GLU A 148 11.66 28.39 -0.72
N GLU A 149 12.95 28.55 -0.46
CA GLU A 149 13.95 27.50 -0.62
C GLU A 149 13.77 26.36 0.41
N ASP A 150 13.48 26.70 1.68
CA ASP A 150 13.14 25.73 2.74
C ASP A 150 11.99 24.81 2.31
N VAL A 151 10.87 25.37 1.82
CA VAL A 151 9.72 24.58 1.37
C VAL A 151 10.08 23.65 0.21
N LYS A 152 10.87 24.15 -0.75
CA LYS A 152 11.32 23.35 -1.90
C LYS A 152 12.20 22.19 -1.44
N THR A 153 13.21 22.48 -0.63
CA THR A 153 14.14 21.47 -0.11
C THR A 153 13.45 20.46 0.81
N GLN A 154 12.47 20.90 1.61
CA GLN A 154 11.65 20.00 2.41
C GLN A 154 10.86 19.04 1.52
N THR A 155 10.25 19.56 0.45
CA THR A 155 9.46 18.74 -0.49
C THR A 155 10.35 17.70 -1.18
N GLU A 156 11.52 18.11 -1.67
CA GLU A 156 12.51 17.22 -2.29
C GLU A 156 12.99 16.13 -1.32
N ARG A 157 13.31 16.51 -0.07
CA ARG A 157 13.68 15.56 0.98
C ARG A 157 12.58 14.53 1.21
N ASP A 158 11.35 15.01 1.42
CA ASP A 158 10.21 14.16 1.77
C ASP A 158 9.77 13.27 0.60
N GLU A 159 9.90 13.71 -0.65
CA GLU A 159 9.69 12.88 -1.84
C GLU A 159 10.76 11.81 -1.98
N THR A 160 12.02 12.16 -1.79
CA THR A 160 13.14 11.19 -1.83
C THR A 160 13.00 10.16 -0.71
N LEU A 161 12.59 10.59 0.48
CA LEU A 161 12.43 9.72 1.65
C LEU A 161 11.35 8.65 1.43
N LYS A 162 10.29 8.93 0.65
CA LYS A 162 9.23 7.95 0.33
C LYS A 162 9.73 6.73 -0.44
N GLU A 163 10.80 6.90 -1.20
CA GLU A 163 11.43 5.83 -1.99
C GLU A 163 12.48 5.03 -1.19
N VAL A 164 12.76 5.44 0.05
CA VAL A 164 13.61 4.68 0.97
C VAL A 164 12.75 3.67 1.73
N GLY A 165 13.12 2.40 1.63
CA GLY A 165 12.43 1.31 2.29
C GLY A 165 12.73 1.23 3.79
N ASN A 166 11.83 0.60 4.52
CA ASN A 166 11.93 0.37 5.96
C ASN A 166 13.22 -0.39 6.33
N LEU A 167 13.61 -0.36 7.59
CA LEU A 167 14.72 -1.19 8.07
C LEU A 167 14.34 -2.66 7.95
N LEU A 168 15.21 -3.45 7.31
CA LEU A 168 15.05 -4.89 7.21
C LEU A 168 15.26 -5.55 8.58
N HIS A 169 14.45 -6.54 8.90
CA HIS A 169 14.76 -7.46 10.01
C HIS A 169 15.99 -8.32 9.64
N ASP A 170 16.85 -8.60 10.62
CA ASP A 170 18.12 -9.31 10.39
C ASP A 170 17.94 -10.73 9.82
N SER A 171 16.76 -11.33 10.01
CA SER A 171 16.44 -12.66 9.48
C SER A 171 16.04 -12.68 8.00
N VAL A 172 15.87 -11.54 7.34
CA VAL A 172 15.41 -11.48 5.94
C VAL A 172 16.52 -12.00 5.02
N PRO A 173 16.25 -12.95 4.11
CA PRO A 173 17.24 -13.39 3.13
C PRO A 173 17.57 -12.25 2.16
N VAL A 174 18.86 -11.96 1.99
CA VAL A 174 19.32 -10.89 1.11
C VAL A 174 19.51 -11.42 -0.30
N SER A 175 18.51 -11.21 -1.15
CA SER A 175 18.53 -11.56 -2.56
C SER A 175 17.53 -10.72 -3.35
N ASN A 176 17.73 -10.67 -4.67
CA ASN A 176 16.79 -10.05 -5.62
C ASN A 176 16.06 -11.09 -6.47
N ASP A 177 16.22 -12.38 -6.16
CA ASP A 177 15.58 -13.49 -6.84
C ASP A 177 14.58 -14.18 -5.90
N GLU A 178 13.29 -14.19 -6.25
CA GLU A 178 12.25 -14.84 -5.44
C GLU A 178 12.40 -16.37 -5.40
N ASP A 179 13.14 -16.98 -6.34
CA ASP A 179 13.47 -18.40 -6.26
C ASP A 179 14.38 -18.72 -5.06
N GLU A 180 15.06 -17.71 -4.49
CA GLU A 180 15.87 -17.81 -3.27
C GLU A 180 15.07 -17.53 -1.97
N ASN A 181 13.74 -17.43 -2.05
CA ASN A 181 12.88 -17.36 -0.87
C ASN A 181 13.14 -18.56 0.07
N ARG A 182 13.42 -18.29 1.35
CA ARG A 182 13.74 -19.34 2.33
C ARG A 182 12.47 -20.01 2.82
N VAL A 183 12.35 -21.32 2.64
CA VAL A 183 11.26 -22.11 3.25
C VAL A 183 11.49 -22.22 4.76
N GLU A 184 10.52 -21.74 5.54
CA GLU A 184 10.54 -21.77 7.01
C GLU A 184 9.85 -23.02 7.55
N ARG A 185 8.69 -23.39 6.97
CA ARG A 185 7.86 -24.52 7.42
C ARG A 185 7.11 -25.15 6.23
N THR A 186 6.71 -26.40 6.38
CA THR A 186 5.80 -27.09 5.47
C THR A 186 4.71 -27.83 6.26
N PHE A 187 3.54 -27.99 5.67
CA PHE A 187 2.40 -28.69 6.27
C PHE A 187 1.63 -29.48 5.22
N GLY A 188 1.20 -30.68 5.58
CA GLY A 188 0.39 -31.56 4.73
C GLY A 188 1.20 -32.27 3.63
N ASP A 189 0.48 -32.86 2.68
CA ASP A 189 1.04 -33.54 1.51
C ASP A 189 1.17 -32.55 0.34
N CYS A 190 2.41 -32.24 -0.02
CA CYS A 190 2.76 -31.34 -1.11
C CYS A 190 3.39 -32.07 -2.31
N GLU A 191 3.14 -33.37 -2.46
CA GLU A 191 3.68 -34.19 -3.55
C GLU A 191 2.58 -34.84 -4.38
N SER A 192 1.42 -35.11 -3.76
CA SER A 192 0.28 -35.70 -4.46
C SER A 192 -0.18 -34.86 -5.65
N ALA A 193 -0.36 -35.54 -6.78
CA ALA A 193 -0.94 -34.96 -7.99
C ALA A 193 -2.43 -35.31 -8.11
N LYS A 194 -3.22 -34.38 -8.66
CA LYS A 194 -4.65 -34.57 -8.93
C LYS A 194 -5.01 -34.22 -10.37
N LYS A 195 -6.14 -34.78 -10.84
CA LYS A 195 -6.50 -34.79 -12.26
C LYS A 195 -6.85 -33.40 -12.80
N TYR A 196 -7.80 -32.72 -12.17
CA TYR A 196 -8.36 -31.48 -12.69
C TYR A 196 -7.79 -30.25 -11.98
N SER A 197 -7.61 -29.18 -12.75
CA SER A 197 -7.26 -27.86 -12.22
C SER A 197 -8.48 -27.14 -11.65
N HIS A 198 -8.27 -26.13 -10.80
CA HIS A 198 -9.37 -25.31 -10.28
C HIS A 198 -10.20 -24.65 -11.39
N VAL A 199 -9.60 -24.40 -12.56
CA VAL A 199 -10.29 -23.83 -13.74
C VAL A 199 -11.36 -24.80 -14.27
N ASP A 200 -11.04 -26.09 -14.34
CA ASP A 200 -11.99 -27.11 -14.77
C ASP A 200 -13.02 -27.39 -13.67
N LEU A 201 -12.56 -27.52 -12.43
CA LEU A 201 -13.39 -27.90 -11.29
C LEU A 201 -14.48 -26.87 -11.00
N ILE A 202 -14.15 -25.58 -11.04
CA ILE A 202 -15.15 -24.52 -10.81
C ILE A 202 -16.22 -24.51 -11.91
N HIS A 203 -15.87 -24.90 -13.13
CA HIS A 203 -16.83 -25.10 -14.22
C HIS A 203 -17.69 -26.34 -14.00
N MET A 204 -17.09 -27.45 -13.59
CA MET A 204 -17.77 -28.73 -13.37
C MET A 204 -18.84 -28.64 -12.28
N ILE A 205 -18.66 -27.80 -11.26
CA ILE A 205 -19.69 -27.52 -10.24
C ILE A 205 -20.70 -26.42 -10.65
N ASP A 206 -20.63 -25.91 -11.88
CA ASP A 206 -21.36 -24.72 -12.37
C ASP A 206 -21.22 -23.48 -11.47
N GLY A 207 -20.03 -23.32 -10.87
CA GLY A 207 -19.74 -22.30 -9.87
C GLY A 207 -19.39 -20.93 -10.45
N VAL A 208 -19.06 -20.85 -11.74
CA VAL A 208 -18.63 -19.60 -12.39
C VAL A 208 -19.15 -19.47 -13.82
N ASP A 209 -19.36 -18.23 -14.25
CA ASP A 209 -19.57 -17.82 -15.64
C ASP A 209 -18.61 -16.68 -16.01
N THR A 210 -17.42 -17.04 -16.52
CA THR A 210 -16.37 -16.09 -16.92
C THR A 210 -16.65 -15.48 -18.29
N ASP A 211 -17.41 -16.15 -19.15
CA ASP A 211 -17.74 -15.65 -20.49
C ASP A 211 -18.69 -14.47 -20.41
N ARG A 212 -19.80 -14.61 -19.66
CA ARG A 212 -20.72 -13.49 -19.40
C ARG A 212 -20.09 -12.43 -18.49
N GLY A 213 -19.21 -12.85 -17.57
CA GLY A 213 -18.42 -11.92 -16.76
C GLY A 213 -17.54 -11.02 -17.62
N SER A 214 -16.85 -11.60 -18.61
CA SER A 214 -15.97 -10.86 -19.51
C SER A 214 -16.73 -9.87 -20.40
N VAL A 215 -17.93 -10.24 -20.85
CA VAL A 215 -18.83 -9.33 -21.57
C VAL A 215 -19.28 -8.16 -20.70
N THR A 216 -19.52 -8.39 -19.41
CA THR A 216 -20.07 -7.38 -18.50
C THR A 216 -18.99 -6.42 -17.98
N ALA A 217 -17.86 -6.95 -17.52
CA ALA A 217 -16.85 -6.20 -16.75
C ALA A 217 -15.49 -6.06 -17.46
N GLY A 218 -15.35 -6.61 -18.67
CA GLY A 218 -14.07 -6.70 -19.38
C GLY A 218 -13.27 -7.95 -18.98
N GLY A 219 -12.05 -8.08 -19.50
CA GLY A 219 -11.18 -9.25 -19.25
C GLY A 219 -11.02 -9.56 -17.75
N ARG A 220 -10.93 -10.86 -17.41
CA ARG A 220 -10.93 -11.37 -16.02
C ARG A 220 -12.23 -11.10 -15.23
N GLY A 221 -13.26 -10.52 -15.85
CA GLY A 221 -14.60 -10.43 -15.26
C GLY A 221 -15.26 -11.79 -15.11
N TYR A 222 -15.97 -12.01 -14.00
CA TYR A 222 -16.64 -13.28 -13.70
C TYR A 222 -17.97 -13.06 -12.96
N TYR A 223 -18.89 -14.00 -13.10
CA TYR A 223 -20.01 -14.19 -12.17
C TYR A 223 -19.76 -15.45 -11.36
N LEU A 224 -19.75 -15.33 -10.03
CA LEU A 224 -19.80 -16.49 -9.13
C LEU A 224 -21.25 -16.93 -8.93
N LYS A 225 -21.51 -18.24 -8.86
CA LYS A 225 -22.88 -18.80 -8.78
C LYS A 225 -22.98 -20.01 -7.85
N GLY A 226 -24.19 -20.29 -7.40
CA GLY A 226 -24.57 -21.56 -6.79
C GLY A 226 -23.69 -21.95 -5.60
N ALA A 227 -23.14 -23.17 -5.65
CA ALA A 227 -22.32 -23.71 -4.58
C ALA A 227 -21.04 -22.88 -4.31
N ALA A 228 -20.48 -22.23 -5.33
CA ALA A 228 -19.27 -21.42 -5.15
C ALA A 228 -19.55 -20.15 -4.34
N VAL A 229 -20.73 -19.52 -4.50
CA VAL A 229 -21.15 -18.39 -3.65
C VAL A 229 -21.33 -18.84 -2.21
N MET A 230 -21.96 -20.01 -1.99
CA MET A 230 -22.11 -20.53 -0.62
C MET A 230 -20.77 -20.88 0.02
N LEU A 231 -19.83 -21.41 -0.76
CA LEU A 231 -18.48 -21.71 -0.29
C LEU A 231 -17.70 -20.43 0.06
N GLU A 232 -17.83 -19.36 -0.72
CA GLU A 232 -17.27 -18.04 -0.39
C GLU A 232 -17.81 -17.52 0.94
N GLN A 233 -19.13 -17.55 1.13
CA GLN A 233 -19.76 -17.11 2.37
C GLN A 233 -19.32 -17.97 3.57
N ALA A 234 -19.17 -19.29 3.37
CA ALA A 234 -18.65 -20.19 4.40
C ALA A 234 -17.21 -19.83 4.81
N LEU A 235 -16.34 -19.52 3.84
CA LEU A 235 -14.96 -19.10 4.09
C LEU A 235 -14.88 -17.78 4.87
N ILE A 236 -15.67 -16.78 4.48
CA ILE A 236 -15.74 -15.49 5.17
C ILE A 236 -16.15 -15.70 6.63
N GLN A 237 -17.23 -16.47 6.86
CA GLN A 237 -17.72 -16.74 8.21
C GLN A 237 -16.73 -17.50 9.08
N HIS A 238 -16.06 -18.51 8.52
CA HIS A 238 -15.05 -19.29 9.23
C HIS A 238 -13.83 -18.43 9.62
N ALA A 239 -13.30 -17.66 8.67
CA ALA A 239 -12.17 -16.76 8.91
C ALA A 239 -12.49 -15.72 9.99
N LEU A 240 -13.65 -15.07 9.93
CA LEU A 240 -14.08 -14.10 10.94
C LEU A 240 -14.23 -14.74 12.32
N ARG A 241 -14.85 -15.93 12.42
CA ARG A 241 -15.03 -16.59 13.73
C ARG A 241 -13.70 -16.97 14.38
N LEU A 242 -12.75 -17.49 13.61
CA LEU A 242 -11.41 -17.81 14.13
C LEU A 242 -10.71 -16.58 14.69
N LEU A 243 -10.77 -15.45 13.98
CA LEU A 243 -10.16 -14.20 14.44
C LEU A 243 -10.89 -13.61 15.66
N MET A 244 -12.22 -13.67 15.71
CA MET A 244 -13.01 -13.17 16.84
C MET A 244 -12.68 -13.89 18.15
N VAL A 245 -12.50 -15.22 18.12
CA VAL A 245 -12.09 -15.99 19.30
C VAL A 245 -10.69 -15.57 19.81
N LYS A 246 -9.86 -15.01 18.93
CA LYS A 246 -8.52 -14.49 19.24
C LYS A 246 -8.51 -12.99 19.57
N GLY A 247 -9.68 -12.39 19.80
CA GLY A 247 -9.84 -11.00 20.23
C GLY A 247 -9.77 -9.96 19.10
N PHE A 248 -9.84 -10.38 17.83
CA PHE A 248 -9.95 -9.44 16.72
C PHE A 248 -11.38 -8.90 16.61
N THR A 249 -11.51 -7.60 16.37
CA THR A 249 -12.80 -6.94 16.13
C THR A 249 -13.11 -6.95 14.63
N PRO A 250 -14.22 -7.55 14.17
CA PRO A 250 -14.64 -7.46 12.77
C PRO A 250 -14.88 -6.00 12.35
N LEU A 251 -14.31 -5.60 11.22
CA LEU A 251 -14.41 -4.24 10.70
C LEU A 251 -14.72 -4.27 9.21
N TYR A 252 -15.91 -3.79 8.84
CA TYR A 252 -16.29 -3.60 7.44
C TYR A 252 -15.88 -2.20 6.99
N THR A 253 -15.15 -2.09 5.88
CA THR A 253 -14.51 -0.83 5.46
C THR A 253 -15.21 -0.17 4.26
N PRO A 254 -15.11 1.16 4.10
CA PRO A 254 -15.43 1.79 2.83
C PRO A 254 -14.55 1.23 1.70
N PHE A 255 -15.13 1.02 0.51
CA PHE A 255 -14.41 0.44 -0.63
C PHE A 255 -13.70 1.48 -1.51
N PHE A 256 -13.84 2.76 -1.18
CA PHE A 256 -13.15 3.85 -1.85
C PHE A 256 -12.57 4.82 -0.83
N MET A 257 -11.41 5.38 -1.14
CA MET A 257 -10.73 6.38 -0.31
C MET A 257 -10.47 7.65 -1.13
N ARG A 258 -10.50 8.80 -0.46
CA ARG A 258 -10.11 10.08 -1.07
C ARG A 258 -8.64 10.02 -1.50
N LYS A 259 -8.31 10.69 -2.61
CA LYS A 259 -6.94 10.72 -3.16
C LYS A 259 -5.89 11.10 -2.12
N GLU A 260 -6.12 12.16 -1.35
CA GLU A 260 -5.17 12.64 -0.34
C GLU A 260 -4.94 11.64 0.80
N VAL A 261 -5.93 10.80 1.11
CA VAL A 261 -5.79 9.77 2.16
C VAL A 261 -5.15 8.51 1.58
N MET A 262 -5.53 8.10 0.37
CA MET A 262 -4.93 6.95 -0.32
C MET A 262 -3.43 7.16 -0.52
N GLN A 263 -3.00 8.39 -0.84
CA GLN A 263 -1.59 8.75 -0.96
C GLN A 263 -0.78 8.55 0.32
N GLU A 264 -1.42 8.42 1.49
CA GLU A 264 -0.71 8.18 2.75
C GLU A 264 -0.51 6.70 3.07
N VAL A 265 -1.23 5.81 2.39
CA VAL A 265 -1.20 4.35 2.64
C VAL A 265 -0.72 3.54 1.43
N ALA A 266 -0.73 4.13 0.23
CA ALA A 266 -0.27 3.51 -1.01
C ALA A 266 1.04 4.13 -1.52
N GLN A 267 1.84 3.31 -2.18
CA GLN A 267 3.05 3.74 -2.91
C GLN A 267 2.67 4.32 -4.28
N LEU A 268 3.55 5.14 -4.86
CA LEU A 268 3.30 5.78 -6.15
C LEU A 268 3.05 4.76 -7.28
N SER A 269 3.85 3.70 -7.36
CA SER A 269 3.67 2.63 -8.34
C SER A 269 2.29 1.95 -8.25
N GLN A 270 1.72 1.85 -7.05
CA GLN A 270 0.39 1.25 -6.87
C GLN A 270 -0.73 2.08 -7.50
N PHE A 271 -0.57 3.41 -7.63
CA PHE A 271 -1.55 4.24 -8.33
C PHE A 271 -1.64 3.92 -9.82
N ASP A 272 -0.51 3.57 -10.44
CA ASP A 272 -0.42 3.30 -11.87
C ASP A 272 -0.71 1.82 -12.18
N GLU A 273 -0.37 0.91 -11.27
CA GLU A 273 -0.39 -0.54 -11.54
C GLU A 273 -1.54 -1.29 -10.89
N GLU A 274 -2.08 -0.78 -9.76
CA GLU A 274 -2.99 -1.55 -8.90
C GLU A 274 -4.35 -0.87 -8.68
N LEU A 275 -4.40 0.46 -8.52
CA LEU A 275 -5.59 1.16 -8.01
C LEU A 275 -6.53 1.66 -9.12
N TYR A 276 -7.80 1.27 -9.05
CA TYR A 276 -8.85 1.88 -9.89
C TYR A 276 -9.24 3.27 -9.38
N LYS A 277 -9.28 4.25 -10.30
CA LYS A 277 -9.79 5.60 -10.01
C LYS A 277 -11.31 5.67 -10.13
N VAL A 278 -11.95 6.28 -9.14
CA VAL A 278 -13.37 6.62 -9.09
C VAL A 278 -13.53 8.12 -9.23
N VAL A 279 -14.33 8.55 -10.19
CA VAL A 279 -14.60 9.96 -10.45
C VAL A 279 -16.06 10.25 -10.12
N GLY A 280 -16.28 11.13 -9.14
CA GLY A 280 -17.61 11.56 -8.71
C GLY A 280 -17.77 13.07 -8.73
N LYS A 281 -19.00 13.55 -8.50
CA LYS A 281 -19.21 14.99 -8.22
C LYS A 281 -18.59 15.33 -6.86
N GLY A 282 -17.93 16.49 -6.76
CA GLY A 282 -17.33 16.96 -5.50
C GLY A 282 -18.34 17.43 -4.47
N SER A 283 -19.59 17.64 -4.88
CA SER A 283 -20.68 18.02 -4.01
C SER A 283 -22.00 17.44 -4.52
N GLU A 284 -22.93 17.22 -3.60
CA GLU A 284 -24.32 16.86 -3.91
C GLU A 284 -25.11 18.07 -4.46
N ASN A 285 -24.56 19.29 -4.33
CA ASN A 285 -25.14 20.49 -4.93
C ASN A 285 -25.06 20.43 -6.46
N VAL A 286 -26.22 20.56 -7.12
CA VAL A 286 -26.35 20.51 -8.58
C VAL A 286 -25.61 21.65 -9.27
N GLU A 287 -25.43 22.79 -8.60
CA GLU A 287 -24.70 23.94 -9.14
C GLU A 287 -23.18 23.77 -9.06
N ASP A 288 -22.70 22.87 -8.21
CA ASP A 288 -21.28 22.59 -8.04
C ASP A 288 -20.80 21.64 -9.14
N LYS A 289 -19.92 22.15 -10.00
CA LYS A 289 -19.33 21.41 -11.12
C LYS A 289 -17.95 20.82 -10.78
N SER A 290 -17.53 20.90 -9.52
CA SER A 290 -16.30 20.27 -9.08
C SER A 290 -16.38 18.76 -9.22
N VAL A 291 -15.23 18.17 -9.54
CA VAL A 291 -15.05 16.72 -9.67
C VAL A 291 -14.16 16.29 -8.52
N ASP A 292 -14.54 15.19 -7.87
CA ASP A 292 -13.75 14.59 -6.81
C ASP A 292 -13.20 13.23 -7.24
N GLU A 293 -11.90 13.04 -6.99
CA GLU A 293 -11.17 11.83 -7.34
C GLU A 293 -10.99 10.96 -6.08
N LYS A 294 -11.52 9.75 -6.15
CA LYS A 294 -11.32 8.70 -5.15
C LYS A 294 -10.65 7.49 -5.81
N TYR A 295 -10.18 6.56 -5.01
CA TYR A 295 -9.60 5.31 -5.48
C TYR A 295 -10.27 4.14 -4.79
N LEU A 296 -10.59 3.08 -5.54
CA LEU A 296 -11.03 1.82 -4.94
C LEU A 296 -9.86 1.19 -4.19
N ILE A 297 -10.18 0.53 -3.08
CA ILE A 297 -9.17 -0.12 -2.24
C ILE A 297 -8.65 -1.41 -2.88
N ALA A 298 -7.35 -1.66 -2.79
CA ALA A 298 -6.74 -2.94 -3.19
C ALA A 298 -6.69 -3.97 -2.04
N THR A 299 -6.95 -3.50 -0.81
CA THR A 299 -6.94 -4.27 0.44
C THR A 299 -7.64 -3.46 1.54
N SER A 300 -8.29 -4.12 2.51
CA SER A 300 -8.85 -3.46 3.70
C SER A 300 -7.77 -2.86 4.62
N GLU A 301 -6.51 -3.28 4.47
CA GLU A 301 -5.35 -2.64 5.13
C GLU A 301 -5.33 -1.12 4.92
N GLN A 302 -5.59 -0.64 3.70
CA GLN A 302 -5.54 0.78 3.34
C GLN A 302 -6.52 1.63 4.17
N PRO A 303 -7.84 1.35 4.18
CA PRO A 303 -8.78 2.11 5.00
C PRO A 303 -8.60 1.85 6.50
N ILE A 304 -8.14 0.67 6.94
CA ILE A 304 -7.92 0.40 8.37
C ILE A 304 -6.70 1.16 8.90
N ALA A 305 -5.59 1.24 8.15
CA ALA A 305 -4.46 2.06 8.52
C ALA A 305 -4.88 3.54 8.65
N ALA A 306 -5.65 4.04 7.68
CA ALA A 306 -6.18 5.39 7.70
C ALA A 306 -7.26 5.65 8.77
N PHE A 307 -7.86 4.60 9.34
CA PHE A 307 -8.90 4.71 10.38
C PHE A 307 -8.38 5.44 11.63
N HIS A 308 -7.12 5.21 11.99
CA HIS A 308 -6.46 5.82 13.15
C HIS A 308 -5.64 7.08 12.81
N LYS A 309 -5.82 7.65 11.62
CA LYS A 309 -5.01 8.78 11.14
C LYS A 309 -5.05 9.96 12.12
N GLY A 310 -3.86 10.38 12.58
CA GLY A 310 -3.66 11.52 13.46
C GLY A 310 -3.92 11.25 14.95
N GLU A 311 -4.28 10.03 15.33
CA GLU A 311 -4.60 9.67 16.71
C GLU A 311 -3.36 9.53 17.59
N TRP A 312 -3.60 9.64 18.91
CA TRP A 312 -2.66 9.24 19.96
C TRP A 312 -3.27 8.03 20.66
N ILE A 313 -2.68 6.86 20.45
CA ILE A 313 -3.21 5.59 20.95
C ILE A 313 -2.76 5.39 22.40
N PRO A 314 -3.70 5.29 23.37
CA PRO A 314 -3.33 5.00 24.75
C PRO A 314 -2.65 3.64 24.89
N THR A 315 -1.63 3.56 25.75
CA THR A 315 -0.80 2.34 25.87
C THR A 315 -1.60 1.14 26.37
N GLN A 316 -2.64 1.36 27.18
CA GLN A 316 -3.49 0.31 27.71
C GLN A 316 -4.47 -0.29 26.68
N ASP A 317 -4.67 0.38 25.54
CA ASP A 317 -5.58 -0.09 24.49
C ASP A 317 -4.86 -1.01 23.48
N LEU A 318 -3.53 -1.10 23.56
CA LEU A 318 -2.70 -1.92 22.67
C LEU A 318 -2.54 -3.35 23.22
N PRO A 319 -2.53 -4.39 22.36
CA PRO A 319 -2.70 -4.30 20.90
C PRO A 319 -4.16 -4.15 20.46
N ILE A 320 -4.40 -3.28 19.48
CA ILE A 320 -5.70 -3.15 18.79
C ILE A 320 -5.70 -4.09 17.59
N LYS A 321 -6.65 -5.02 17.52
CA LYS A 321 -6.71 -6.08 16.50
C LYS A 321 -8.00 -5.99 15.69
N TYR A 322 -7.90 -5.89 14.36
CA TYR A 322 -9.03 -5.86 13.43
C TYR A 322 -9.07 -7.03 12.48
N ALA A 323 -10.25 -7.61 12.30
CA ALA A 323 -10.58 -8.54 11.23
C ALA A 323 -11.30 -7.77 10.11
N GLY A 324 -10.53 -7.21 9.18
CA GLY A 324 -11.01 -6.38 8.08
C GLY A 324 -11.73 -7.19 7.02
N LEU A 325 -13.00 -6.93 6.76
CA LEU A 325 -13.79 -7.54 5.68
C LEU A 325 -14.05 -6.51 4.57
N SER A 326 -13.58 -6.79 3.36
CA SER A 326 -13.88 -5.96 2.20
C SER A 326 -13.82 -6.70 0.87
N THR A 327 -14.48 -6.13 -0.14
CA THR A 327 -14.15 -6.41 -1.53
C THR A 327 -12.91 -5.59 -1.92
N CYS A 328 -11.95 -6.24 -2.57
CA CYS A 328 -10.69 -5.67 -3.03
C CYS A 328 -10.70 -5.52 -4.54
N PHE A 329 -10.12 -4.43 -5.04
CA PHE A 329 -10.07 -4.10 -6.47
C PHE A 329 -8.63 -3.90 -6.92
N ARG A 330 -8.17 -4.67 -7.90
CA ARG A 330 -6.80 -4.59 -8.45
C ARG A 330 -6.80 -4.55 -9.96
N GLN A 331 -6.10 -3.60 -10.55
CA GLN A 331 -5.97 -3.48 -12.02
C GLN A 331 -5.09 -4.58 -12.63
N GLU A 332 -4.22 -5.22 -11.84
CA GLU A 332 -3.35 -6.33 -12.27
C GLU A 332 -2.49 -5.98 -13.49
N VAL A 333 -2.10 -4.70 -13.62
CA VAL A 333 -1.20 -4.23 -14.68
C VAL A 333 0.17 -4.91 -14.52
N GLY A 334 0.80 -5.30 -15.63
CA GLY A 334 2.07 -6.05 -15.62
C GLY A 334 1.93 -7.57 -15.55
N SER A 335 0.75 -8.12 -15.25
CA SER A 335 0.50 -9.58 -15.22
C SER A 335 -0.02 -10.15 -16.56
N HIS A 336 0.26 -9.49 -17.68
CA HIS A 336 -0.37 -9.82 -18.97
C HIS A 336 -0.09 -11.28 -19.38
N GLY A 337 -1.15 -12.04 -19.64
CA GLY A 337 -1.06 -13.46 -20.01
C GLY A 337 -0.87 -14.45 -18.86
N ARG A 338 -0.69 -14.00 -17.61
CA ARG A 338 -0.54 -14.88 -16.43
C ARG A 338 -1.88 -15.15 -15.74
N ASP A 339 -2.18 -16.42 -15.47
CA ASP A 339 -3.38 -16.89 -14.75
C ASP A 339 -4.67 -16.22 -15.25
N THR A 340 -4.88 -16.19 -16.57
CA THR A 340 -6.00 -15.47 -17.20
C THR A 340 -7.33 -16.24 -17.18
N ARG A 341 -7.31 -17.50 -16.73
CA ARG A 341 -8.48 -18.39 -16.64
C ARG A 341 -8.87 -18.63 -15.19
N GLY A 342 -10.16 -18.91 -14.96
CA GLY A 342 -10.69 -19.19 -13.62
C GLY A 342 -10.84 -17.92 -12.79
N ILE A 343 -10.75 -18.07 -11.46
CA ILE A 343 -10.95 -16.97 -10.49
C ILE A 343 -9.72 -16.70 -9.60
N PHE A 344 -8.56 -17.29 -9.92
CA PHE A 344 -7.36 -17.19 -9.08
C PHE A 344 -6.73 -15.77 -9.12
N ARG A 345 -6.70 -15.14 -10.30
CA ARG A 345 -6.22 -13.76 -10.50
C ARG A 345 -7.26 -12.94 -11.26
N VAL A 346 -8.00 -12.14 -10.50
CA VAL A 346 -9.16 -11.36 -10.96
C VAL A 346 -9.11 -9.94 -10.44
N HIS A 347 -9.86 -9.03 -11.07
CA HIS A 347 -9.87 -7.62 -10.67
C HIS A 347 -10.67 -7.32 -9.41
N GLN A 348 -11.60 -8.21 -9.03
CA GLN A 348 -12.48 -8.05 -7.87
C GLN A 348 -12.51 -9.35 -7.07
N PHE A 349 -12.28 -9.29 -5.76
CA PHE A 349 -12.36 -10.46 -4.87
C PHE A 349 -12.56 -10.04 -3.42
N GLU A 350 -13.17 -10.90 -2.61
CA GLU A 350 -13.40 -10.70 -1.19
C GLU A 350 -12.16 -11.13 -0.39
N LYS A 351 -11.87 -10.37 0.67
CA LYS A 351 -10.75 -10.66 1.56
C LYS A 351 -11.13 -10.41 3.01
N VAL A 352 -10.72 -11.35 3.87
CA VAL A 352 -10.63 -11.15 5.33
C VAL A 352 -9.17 -10.90 5.67
N GLU A 353 -8.89 -9.79 6.34
CA GLU A 353 -7.55 -9.31 6.69
C GLU A 353 -7.38 -9.23 8.21
N GLN A 354 -6.21 -9.58 8.71
CA GLN A 354 -5.74 -9.25 10.05
C GLN A 354 -4.99 -7.91 9.98
N PHE A 355 -5.38 -6.93 10.78
CA PHE A 355 -4.62 -5.68 10.94
C PHE A 355 -4.42 -5.39 12.42
N VAL A 356 -3.19 -5.14 12.84
CA VAL A 356 -2.85 -4.93 14.26
C VAL A 356 -2.03 -3.66 14.45
N LEU A 357 -2.44 -2.84 15.41
CA LEU A 357 -1.65 -1.76 15.97
C LEU A 357 -1.11 -2.25 17.32
N THR A 358 0.20 -2.19 17.53
CA THR A 358 0.85 -2.69 18.75
C THR A 358 1.95 -1.75 19.25
N SER A 359 2.43 -2.03 20.46
CA SER A 359 3.53 -1.29 21.09
C SER A 359 4.79 -1.33 20.22
N PRO A 360 5.53 -0.22 20.07
CA PRO A 360 6.84 -0.21 19.43
C PRO A 360 7.94 -0.79 20.33
N HIS A 361 7.64 -1.12 21.59
CA HIS A 361 8.61 -1.60 22.57
C HIS A 361 8.58 -3.12 22.76
N ASP A 362 9.62 -3.64 23.43
CA ASP A 362 9.70 -5.01 23.96
C ASP A 362 9.48 -6.14 22.93
N ASP A 363 9.79 -5.85 21.66
CA ASP A 363 9.57 -6.71 20.50
C ASP A 363 8.10 -7.16 20.33
N GLU A 364 7.13 -6.42 20.89
CA GLU A 364 5.71 -6.77 20.82
C GLU A 364 5.20 -6.89 19.38
N SER A 365 5.72 -6.10 18.44
CA SER A 365 5.40 -6.26 17.02
C SER A 365 5.90 -7.57 16.42
N TRP A 366 7.07 -8.07 16.83
CA TRP A 366 7.60 -9.31 16.29
C TRP A 366 6.90 -10.53 16.88
N LYS A 367 6.51 -10.47 18.17
CA LYS A 367 5.63 -11.48 18.78
C LYS A 367 4.26 -11.51 18.07
N MET A 368 3.70 -10.34 17.79
CA MET A 368 2.44 -10.23 17.04
C MET A 368 2.57 -10.73 15.60
N PHE A 369 3.69 -10.50 14.95
CA PHE A 369 3.97 -11.02 13.61
C PHE A 369 3.91 -12.55 13.58
N ASP A 370 4.53 -13.22 14.55
CA ASP A 370 4.47 -14.67 14.70
C ASP A 370 3.06 -15.17 15.06
N GLU A 371 2.29 -14.41 15.87
CA GLU A 371 0.88 -14.72 16.17
C GLU A 371 0.01 -14.63 14.89
N MET A 372 0.16 -13.55 14.10
CA MET A 372 -0.65 -13.31 12.91
C MET A 372 -0.42 -14.34 11.82
N ILE A 373 0.84 -14.75 11.58
CA ILE A 373 1.11 -15.83 10.63
C ILE A 373 0.62 -17.18 11.17
N GLY A 374 0.74 -17.42 12.48
CA GLY A 374 0.20 -18.61 13.13
C GLY A 374 -1.32 -18.74 12.99
N ASN A 375 -2.05 -17.62 13.01
CA ASN A 375 -3.50 -17.60 12.77
C ASN A 375 -3.85 -18.00 11.33
N ALA A 376 -3.04 -17.56 10.35
CA ALA A 376 -3.22 -17.94 8.95
C ALA A 376 -2.85 -19.42 8.71
N GLU A 377 -1.79 -19.92 9.36
CA GLU A 377 -1.44 -21.34 9.38
C GLU A 377 -2.61 -22.17 9.95
N GLU A 378 -3.15 -21.80 11.11
CA GLU A 378 -4.29 -22.48 11.74
C GLU A 378 -5.54 -22.49 10.83
N PHE A 379 -5.80 -21.39 10.11
CA PHE A 379 -6.87 -21.34 9.13
C PHE A 379 -6.68 -22.39 8.03
N CYS A 380 -5.52 -22.41 7.35
CA CYS A 380 -5.24 -23.38 6.30
C CYS A 380 -5.25 -24.83 6.82
N GLN A 381 -4.72 -25.07 8.02
CA GLN A 381 -4.74 -26.38 8.67
C GLN A 381 -6.17 -26.85 8.98
N SER A 382 -7.03 -25.94 9.48
CA SER A 382 -8.45 -26.25 9.75
C SER A 382 -9.24 -26.62 8.49
N LEU A 383 -8.80 -26.11 7.34
CA LEU A 383 -9.35 -26.44 6.03
C LEU A 383 -8.70 -27.68 5.41
N GLY A 384 -7.62 -28.21 5.99
CA GLY A 384 -6.85 -29.33 5.44
C GLY A 384 -6.10 -28.99 4.15
N ILE A 385 -5.70 -27.73 3.96
CA ILE A 385 -4.95 -27.27 2.77
C ILE A 385 -3.44 -27.41 3.04
N PRO A 386 -2.70 -28.20 2.25
CA PRO A 386 -1.23 -28.28 2.38
C PRO A 386 -0.56 -26.99 1.93
N TYR A 387 0.55 -26.62 2.56
CA TYR A 387 1.26 -25.38 2.26
C TYR A 387 2.75 -25.42 2.62
N ARG A 388 3.48 -24.42 2.13
CA ARG A 388 4.78 -24.01 2.67
C ARG A 388 4.73 -22.56 3.13
N LEU A 389 5.48 -22.26 4.18
CA LEU A 389 5.70 -20.91 4.67
C LEU A 389 7.06 -20.45 4.17
N VAL A 390 7.12 -19.29 3.52
CA VAL A 390 8.36 -18.76 2.94
C VAL A 390 8.68 -17.37 3.48
N CYS A 391 9.95 -17.12 3.79
CA CYS A 391 10.46 -15.79 4.09
C CYS A 391 10.93 -15.13 2.79
N ILE A 392 10.29 -14.01 2.48
CA ILE A 392 10.49 -13.31 1.22
C ILE A 392 11.83 -12.57 1.22
N VAL A 393 12.54 -12.66 0.11
CA VAL A 393 13.82 -11.99 -0.11
C VAL A 393 13.70 -10.47 -0.07
N SER A 394 14.77 -9.80 0.37
CA SER A 394 14.80 -8.36 0.60
C SER A 394 14.46 -7.51 -0.63
N GLY A 395 14.84 -7.95 -1.84
CA GLY A 395 14.57 -7.24 -3.09
C GLY A 395 13.08 -7.24 -3.50
N ALA A 396 12.32 -8.23 -3.04
CA ALA A 396 10.89 -8.39 -3.31
C ALA A 396 9.98 -7.76 -2.24
N LEU A 397 10.56 -7.21 -1.16
CA LEU A 397 9.82 -6.48 -0.15
C LEU A 397 9.42 -5.09 -0.66
N ASN A 398 8.16 -4.72 -0.44
CA ASN A 398 7.70 -3.35 -0.63
C ASN A 398 8.34 -2.42 0.43
N ASN A 399 8.38 -1.11 0.15
CA ASN A 399 9.05 -0.14 1.03
C ASN A 399 8.59 -0.17 2.49
N ALA A 400 7.31 -0.48 2.77
CA ALA A 400 6.79 -0.48 4.14
C ALA A 400 7.24 -1.69 4.98
N ALA A 401 7.37 -2.88 4.38
CA ALA A 401 7.61 -4.12 5.12
C ALA A 401 9.07 -4.23 5.59
N ALA A 402 9.27 -4.44 6.89
CA ALA A 402 10.56 -4.79 7.49
C ALA A 402 10.88 -6.28 7.32
N LYS A 403 9.85 -7.12 7.32
CA LYS A 403 9.88 -8.57 7.02
C LYS A 403 8.51 -9.00 6.51
N LYS A 404 8.50 -9.96 5.60
CA LYS A 404 7.28 -10.56 5.03
C LYS A 404 7.40 -12.08 5.02
N LEU A 405 6.33 -12.75 5.44
CA LEU A 405 6.16 -14.19 5.31
C LEU A 405 4.94 -14.45 4.42
N ASP A 406 5.12 -15.29 3.41
CA ASP A 406 4.01 -15.73 2.56
C ASP A 406 3.69 -17.20 2.85
N LEU A 407 2.40 -17.52 2.97
CA LEU A 407 1.91 -18.89 3.00
C LEU A 407 1.46 -19.24 1.59
N GLU A 408 2.18 -20.17 0.99
CA GLU A 408 1.91 -20.67 -0.35
C GLU A 408 1.28 -22.05 -0.26
N ALA A 409 0.02 -22.17 -0.67
CA ALA A 409 -0.67 -23.45 -0.68
C ALA A 409 -0.21 -24.32 -1.85
N TRP A 410 -0.24 -25.63 -1.65
CA TRP A 410 -0.02 -26.62 -2.68
C TRP A 410 -1.25 -26.77 -3.56
N PHE A 411 -1.05 -26.62 -4.87
CA PHE A 411 -2.04 -26.88 -5.90
C PHE A 411 -1.65 -28.16 -6.64
N PRO A 412 -2.34 -29.28 -6.40
CA PRO A 412 -1.92 -30.60 -6.86
C PRO A 412 -2.17 -30.89 -8.35
N SER A 413 -2.86 -30.01 -9.09
CA SER A 413 -3.11 -30.27 -10.51
C SER A 413 -1.85 -30.21 -11.38
N GLY A 414 -1.78 -31.06 -12.41
CA GLY A 414 -0.65 -31.10 -13.35
C GLY A 414 0.65 -31.59 -12.70
N THR A 415 1.75 -30.82 -12.84
CA THR A 415 3.03 -31.11 -12.17
C THR A 415 3.05 -30.66 -10.70
N GLY A 416 1.96 -30.07 -10.21
CA GLY A 416 1.88 -29.45 -8.91
C GLY A 416 2.63 -28.11 -8.85
N ALA A 417 2.12 -27.16 -8.07
CA ALA A 417 2.81 -25.90 -7.80
C ALA A 417 2.38 -25.26 -6.48
N PHE A 418 3.29 -24.51 -5.87
CA PHE A 418 2.95 -23.61 -4.77
C PHE A 418 2.39 -22.29 -5.31
N ARG A 419 1.37 -21.79 -4.62
CA ARG A 419 0.66 -20.54 -4.96
C ARG A 419 0.32 -19.78 -3.68
N GLU A 420 0.73 -18.52 -3.63
CA GLU A 420 0.45 -17.61 -2.51
C GLU A 420 -1.04 -17.48 -2.21
N LEU A 421 -1.43 -17.75 -0.96
CA LEU A 421 -2.77 -17.47 -0.43
C LEU A 421 -2.75 -16.34 0.61
N VAL A 422 -1.66 -16.20 1.34
CA VAL A 422 -1.50 -15.23 2.42
C VAL A 422 -0.15 -14.56 2.31
N SER A 423 -0.14 -13.27 2.58
CA SER A 423 1.05 -12.51 2.92
C SER A 423 0.87 -11.87 4.30
N CYS A 424 1.89 -11.93 5.14
CA CYS A 424 1.95 -11.33 6.48
C CYS A 424 3.17 -10.42 6.55
N SER A 425 2.97 -9.14 6.87
CA SER A 425 4.01 -8.12 6.92
C SER A 425 4.04 -7.42 8.28
N ASN A 426 5.25 -7.22 8.81
CA ASN A 426 5.47 -6.24 9.87
C ASN A 426 6.02 -4.96 9.24
N CYS A 427 5.26 -3.87 9.36
CA CYS A 427 5.62 -2.57 8.79
C CYS A 427 6.26 -1.62 9.81
N LEU A 428 6.47 -2.08 11.05
CA LEU A 428 6.94 -1.27 12.18
C LEU A 428 6.17 0.07 12.22
N ASP A 429 6.86 1.17 12.41
CA ASP A 429 6.28 2.51 12.47
C ASP A 429 6.15 3.21 11.10
N TYR A 430 6.48 2.54 9.98
CA TYR A 430 6.58 3.18 8.66
C TYR A 430 5.27 3.82 8.22
N GLN A 431 4.16 3.07 8.30
CA GLN A 431 2.82 3.57 7.99
C GLN A 431 2.32 4.53 9.07
N ALA A 432 2.55 4.20 10.34
CA ALA A 432 2.10 4.96 11.49
C ALA A 432 2.69 6.39 11.51
N ARG A 433 3.96 6.55 11.13
CA ARG A 433 4.63 7.86 11.05
C ARG A 433 4.01 8.76 9.99
N ARG A 434 3.74 8.21 8.80
CA ARG A 434 3.08 8.93 7.71
C ARG A 434 1.66 9.35 8.07
N LEU A 435 0.91 8.44 8.68
CA LEU A 435 -0.47 8.65 9.14
C LEU A 435 -0.56 9.41 10.47
N LYS A 436 0.57 9.68 11.12
CA LYS A 436 0.68 10.32 12.43
C LYS A 436 -0.07 9.59 13.55
N VAL A 437 -0.02 8.26 13.57
CA VAL A 437 -0.63 7.41 14.61
C VAL A 437 0.37 7.16 15.73
N ARG A 438 0.23 7.91 16.81
CA ARG A 438 1.26 8.03 17.86
C ARG A 438 1.02 7.07 19.01
N TYR A 439 2.10 6.68 19.66
CA TYR A 439 2.09 5.82 20.84
C TYR A 439 2.01 6.65 22.13
N GLY A 440 1.00 6.39 22.96
CA GLY A 440 0.83 6.99 24.28
C GLY A 440 0.50 8.48 24.26
N GLN A 441 1.03 9.23 25.23
CA GLN A 441 0.95 10.69 25.29
C GLN A 441 2.37 11.24 25.50
N THR A 442 2.72 12.36 24.87
CA THR A 442 4.00 13.04 25.12
C THR A 442 4.02 13.64 26.53
N LYS A 443 4.61 12.91 27.48
CA LYS A 443 4.81 13.39 28.88
C LYS A 443 5.94 14.44 29.02
N LYS A 444 6.72 14.70 27.96
CA LYS A 444 7.85 15.63 27.96
C LYS A 444 7.70 16.62 26.81
N MET A 445 7.84 17.91 27.08
CA MET A 445 7.77 19.00 26.08
C MET A 445 8.84 18.93 24.97
N GLU A 446 9.89 18.11 25.15
CA GLU A 446 11.07 18.07 24.27
C GLU A 446 11.34 16.70 23.61
N ALA A 447 10.61 15.63 23.99
CA ALA A 447 10.78 14.32 23.36
C ALA A 447 9.95 14.24 22.07
N GLY A 448 10.54 13.71 20.99
CA GLY A 448 9.82 13.40 19.75
C GLY A 448 8.67 12.42 20.02
N ALA A 449 7.59 12.52 19.24
CA ALA A 449 6.50 11.56 19.36
C ALA A 449 6.96 10.19 18.85
N GLU A 450 6.69 9.15 19.64
CA GLU A 450 6.83 7.77 19.22
C GLU A 450 5.54 7.33 18.48
N TYR A 451 5.67 6.35 17.60
CA TYR A 451 4.57 5.85 16.77
C TYR A 451 4.33 4.38 17.09
N VAL A 452 3.08 3.94 16.97
CA VAL A 452 2.75 2.52 17.12
C VAL A 452 3.36 1.71 15.98
N HIS A 453 3.55 0.41 16.18
CA HIS A 453 3.86 -0.51 15.09
C HIS A 453 2.57 -1.01 14.44
N MET A 454 2.54 -1.07 13.11
CA MET A 454 1.41 -1.57 12.31
C MET A 454 1.80 -2.85 11.58
N LEU A 455 0.92 -3.85 11.64
CA LEU A 455 1.08 -5.13 10.98
C LEU A 455 -0.19 -5.46 10.19
N ASN A 456 -0.01 -6.15 9.08
CA ASN A 456 -1.10 -6.65 8.26
C ASN A 456 -0.83 -8.09 7.81
N ALA A 457 -1.88 -8.89 7.73
CA ALA A 457 -1.80 -10.22 7.16
C ALA A 457 -3.13 -10.62 6.52
N THR A 458 -3.08 -11.24 5.35
CA THR A 458 -4.28 -11.86 4.79
C THR A 458 -4.70 -13.07 5.63
N MET A 459 -5.97 -13.15 6.03
CA MET A 459 -6.52 -14.36 6.64
C MET A 459 -7.12 -15.27 5.57
N CYS A 460 -7.88 -14.70 4.63
CA CYS A 460 -8.53 -15.45 3.57
C CYS A 460 -8.81 -14.53 2.36
N ALA A 461 -8.13 -14.79 1.23
CA ALA A 461 -8.55 -14.28 -0.08
C ALA A 461 -9.49 -15.29 -0.72
N THR A 462 -10.80 -15.03 -0.71
CA THR A 462 -11.85 -16.05 -0.89
C THR A 462 -11.69 -16.84 -2.18
N THR A 463 -11.49 -16.15 -3.30
CA THR A 463 -11.39 -16.78 -4.63
C THR A 463 -10.18 -17.72 -4.74
N ARG A 464 -9.01 -17.32 -4.23
CA ARG A 464 -7.82 -18.19 -4.23
C ARG A 464 -7.98 -19.39 -3.30
N VAL A 465 -8.60 -19.21 -2.13
CA VAL A 465 -8.86 -20.30 -1.19
C VAL A 465 -9.90 -21.28 -1.77
N ILE A 466 -10.92 -20.79 -2.48
CA ILE A 466 -11.85 -21.63 -3.24
C ILE A 466 -11.06 -22.50 -4.23
N CYS A 467 -10.17 -21.90 -5.02
CA CYS A 467 -9.35 -22.67 -5.97
C CYS A 467 -8.52 -23.76 -5.26
N ALA A 468 -7.92 -23.45 -4.11
CA ALA A 468 -7.16 -24.41 -3.32
C ALA A 468 -8.04 -25.56 -2.80
N ILE A 469 -9.25 -25.26 -2.30
CA ILE A 469 -10.22 -26.28 -1.85
C ILE A 469 -10.66 -27.16 -3.01
N LEU A 470 -11.03 -26.57 -4.14
CA LEU A 470 -11.48 -27.32 -5.31
C LEU A 470 -10.42 -28.37 -5.71
N GLU A 471 -9.17 -27.95 -5.87
CA GLU A 471 -8.12 -28.89 -6.28
C GLU A 471 -7.82 -29.93 -5.19
N ASN A 472 -7.63 -29.51 -3.94
CA ASN A 472 -7.24 -30.42 -2.86
C ASN A 472 -8.37 -31.37 -2.41
N PHE A 473 -9.63 -31.07 -2.68
CA PHE A 473 -10.78 -31.87 -2.22
C PHE A 473 -11.60 -32.49 -3.36
N GLN A 474 -11.13 -32.45 -4.61
CA GLN A 474 -11.79 -33.15 -5.73
C GLN A 474 -11.81 -34.68 -5.51
N VAL A 475 -12.94 -35.27 -5.86
CA VAL A 475 -13.23 -36.71 -5.97
C VAL A 475 -13.90 -36.98 -7.32
N GLU A 476 -14.22 -38.24 -7.65
CA GLU A 476 -14.72 -38.61 -8.98
C GLU A 476 -15.99 -37.84 -9.42
N ASP A 477 -16.92 -37.60 -8.49
CA ASP A 477 -18.24 -37.02 -8.76
C ASP A 477 -18.47 -35.64 -8.12
N GLY A 478 -17.44 -35.01 -7.55
CA GLY A 478 -17.58 -33.70 -6.94
C GLY A 478 -16.35 -33.22 -6.17
N VAL A 479 -16.59 -32.29 -5.25
CA VAL A 479 -15.59 -31.75 -4.32
C VAL A 479 -16.12 -31.91 -2.89
N ILE A 480 -15.33 -32.53 -2.02
CA ILE A 480 -15.66 -32.66 -0.60
C ILE A 480 -15.55 -31.30 0.07
N VAL A 481 -16.55 -30.92 0.87
CA VAL A 481 -16.50 -29.69 1.66
C VAL A 481 -15.63 -29.95 2.90
N PRO A 482 -14.60 -29.12 3.16
CA PRO A 482 -13.80 -29.20 4.38
C PRO A 482 -14.67 -29.20 5.63
N GLU A 483 -14.32 -30.02 6.62
CA GLU A 483 -15.14 -30.24 7.82
C GLU A 483 -15.47 -28.92 8.54
N ALA A 484 -14.49 -28.03 8.67
CA ALA A 484 -14.65 -26.72 9.29
C ALA A 484 -15.68 -25.81 8.59
N LEU A 485 -15.95 -26.03 7.30
CA LEU A 485 -16.88 -25.21 6.52
C LEU A 485 -18.31 -25.74 6.51
N ARG A 486 -18.53 -27.02 6.86
CA ARG A 486 -19.83 -27.69 6.68
C ARG A 486 -20.97 -27.01 7.42
N MET A 487 -20.69 -26.43 8.60
CA MET A 487 -21.70 -25.75 9.41
C MET A 487 -22.23 -24.45 8.78
N TYR A 488 -21.51 -23.88 7.80
CA TYR A 488 -21.90 -22.65 7.10
C TYR A 488 -22.52 -22.92 5.73
N MET A 489 -22.40 -24.15 5.24
CA MET A 489 -22.93 -24.58 3.96
C MET A 489 -24.40 -25.00 4.08
N PRO A 490 -25.22 -24.84 3.01
CA PRO A 490 -26.58 -25.37 2.99
C PRO A 490 -26.60 -26.89 3.23
N PRO A 491 -27.61 -27.44 3.94
CA PRO A 491 -27.71 -28.88 4.19
C PRO A 491 -27.67 -29.76 2.94
N SER A 492 -28.08 -29.24 1.78
CA SER A 492 -28.08 -29.98 0.51
C SER A 492 -26.68 -30.17 -0.12
N MET A 493 -25.66 -29.46 0.37
CA MET A 493 -24.31 -29.44 -0.21
C MET A 493 -23.22 -29.25 0.83
N ASN A 494 -23.51 -29.52 2.11
CA ASN A 494 -22.57 -29.29 3.21
C ASN A 494 -21.48 -30.34 3.33
N GLU A 495 -21.67 -31.55 2.79
CA GLU A 495 -20.63 -32.59 2.79
C GLU A 495 -19.88 -32.66 1.47
N LYS A 496 -20.58 -32.51 0.34
CA LYS A 496 -20.03 -32.61 -1.00
C LYS A 496 -20.77 -31.70 -1.98
N ILE A 497 -20.00 -31.00 -2.82
CA ILE A 497 -20.50 -30.23 -3.97
C ILE A 497 -20.39 -31.13 -5.20
N GLN A 498 -21.53 -31.52 -5.79
CA GLN A 498 -21.56 -32.43 -6.94
C GLN A 498 -21.16 -31.76 -8.26
N PHE A 499 -20.55 -32.51 -9.16
CA PHE A 499 -20.36 -32.06 -10.54
C PHE A 499 -21.68 -32.13 -11.31
N THR A 500 -22.02 -31.02 -11.97
CA THR A 500 -23.22 -30.86 -12.80
C THR A 500 -22.88 -30.63 -14.27
N LYS A 501 -21.60 -30.38 -14.58
CA LYS A 501 -21.09 -30.16 -15.92
C LYS A 501 -19.86 -31.03 -16.18
N PRO A 502 -19.64 -31.45 -17.44
CA PRO A 502 -18.42 -32.16 -17.84
C PRO A 502 -17.19 -31.25 -17.74
N ALA A 503 -16.02 -31.87 -17.61
CA ALA A 503 -14.75 -31.15 -17.58
C ALA A 503 -14.44 -30.45 -18.93
N PRO A 504 -14.13 -29.14 -18.94
CA PRO A 504 -13.77 -28.43 -20.17
C PRO A 504 -12.61 -29.07 -20.94
N ILE A 505 -11.57 -29.51 -20.22
CA ILE A 505 -10.40 -30.17 -20.82
C ILE A 505 -10.75 -31.42 -21.63
N GLU A 506 -11.66 -32.26 -21.11
CA GLU A 506 -12.10 -33.49 -21.80
C GLU A 506 -12.95 -33.17 -23.04
N GLN A 507 -13.73 -32.09 -22.99
CA GLN A 507 -14.47 -31.61 -24.15
C GLN A 507 -13.55 -31.10 -25.25
N GLU A 508 -12.48 -30.38 -24.89
CA GLU A 508 -11.47 -29.91 -25.84
C GLU A 508 -10.71 -31.05 -26.48
N GLU A 509 -10.25 -32.03 -25.69
CA GLU A 509 -9.56 -33.24 -26.19
C GLU A 509 -10.45 -34.01 -27.15
N THR A 510 -11.73 -34.20 -26.80
CA THR A 510 -12.72 -34.86 -27.66
C THR A 510 -12.92 -34.09 -28.97
N ARG A 511 -13.00 -32.75 -28.93
CA ARG A 511 -13.12 -31.89 -30.12
C ARG A 511 -11.86 -31.96 -31.00
N LYS A 512 -10.66 -31.95 -30.40
CA LYS A 512 -9.37 -32.08 -31.11
C LYS A 512 -9.24 -33.46 -31.76
N ALA A 513 -9.59 -34.53 -31.05
CA ALA A 513 -9.60 -35.91 -31.58
C ALA A 513 -10.60 -36.07 -32.73
N LYS A 514 -11.79 -35.48 -32.64
CA LYS A 514 -12.77 -35.45 -33.75
C LYS A 514 -12.24 -34.68 -34.98
N LYS A 515 -11.58 -33.53 -34.79
CA LYS A 515 -10.95 -32.77 -35.88
C LYS A 515 -9.79 -33.54 -36.53
N GLN A 516 -8.96 -34.24 -35.75
CA GLN A 516 -7.89 -35.09 -36.29
C GLN A 516 -8.43 -36.28 -37.09
N LYS A 517 -9.47 -36.98 -36.61
CA LYS A 517 -10.12 -38.07 -37.36
C LYS A 517 -10.74 -37.58 -38.67
N GLN A 518 -11.35 -36.39 -38.69
CA GLN A 518 -11.88 -35.78 -39.92
C GLN A 518 -10.78 -35.31 -40.89
N GLY A 519 -9.62 -34.88 -40.38
CA GLY A 519 -8.45 -34.55 -41.19
C GLY A 519 -7.82 -35.80 -41.83
N GLN A 520 -7.69 -36.89 -41.07
CA GLN A 520 -7.18 -38.17 -41.58
C GLN A 520 -8.16 -38.85 -42.55
N SER A 521 -9.47 -38.75 -42.33
CA SER A 521 -10.45 -39.27 -43.30
C SER A 521 -10.37 -38.53 -44.63
N LYS A 522 -10.24 -37.19 -44.62
CA LYS A 522 -10.02 -36.37 -45.83
C LYS A 522 -8.69 -36.67 -46.53
N ALA A 523 -7.64 -37.02 -45.79
CA ALA A 523 -6.36 -37.43 -46.37
C ALA A 523 -6.45 -38.83 -47.02
N LYS A 524 -7.20 -39.78 -46.43
CA LYS A 524 -7.48 -41.09 -47.05
C LYS A 524 -8.32 -40.97 -48.32
N THR A 525 -9.32 -40.08 -48.37
CA THR A 525 -10.11 -39.86 -49.60
C THR A 525 -9.33 -39.20 -50.73
N LYS A 526 -8.25 -38.45 -50.41
CA LYS A 526 -7.31 -37.94 -51.43
C LYS A 526 -6.27 -38.96 -51.86
N GLY A 527 -5.89 -39.91 -51.01
CA GLY A 527 -4.92 -40.96 -51.33
C GLY A 527 -5.46 -42.09 -52.22
N GLU A 528 -6.78 -42.33 -52.21
CA GLU A 528 -7.42 -43.34 -53.09
C GLU A 528 -7.92 -42.77 -54.42
N GLY A 529 -7.84 -41.44 -54.62
CA GLY A 529 -8.29 -40.77 -55.86
C GLY A 529 -7.21 -40.49 -56.90
N ASP A 530 -5.92 -40.58 -56.54
CA ASP A 530 -4.81 -40.13 -57.41
C ASP A 530 -3.98 -41.27 -58.03
N SER A 531 -4.43 -42.54 -57.97
CA SER A 531 -3.71 -43.68 -58.56
C SER A 531 -4.34 -44.31 -59.80
N VAL A 532 -5.42 -43.76 -60.37
CA VAL A 532 -6.03 -44.31 -61.60
C VAL A 532 -6.58 -43.22 -62.52
N GLU A 533 -5.81 -42.20 -62.92
CA GLU A 533 -6.21 -41.40 -64.11
C GLU A 533 -5.15 -40.53 -64.82
N ASN A 534 -3.84 -40.70 -64.60
CA ASN A 534 -2.83 -39.88 -65.29
C ASN A 534 -1.62 -40.67 -65.81
N ALA A 535 -1.87 -41.67 -66.66
CA ALA A 535 -0.81 -42.35 -67.39
C ALA A 535 -1.17 -42.74 -68.83
N VAL A 536 -1.97 -41.95 -69.56
CA VAL A 536 -2.10 -42.12 -71.02
C VAL A 536 -2.38 -40.78 -71.71
N LYS A 537 -1.29 -40.14 -72.20
CA LYS A 537 -1.17 -39.30 -73.42
C LYS A 537 -0.25 -38.10 -73.18
N ASN A 538 1.00 -38.25 -73.60
CA ASN A 538 1.59 -37.43 -74.66
C ASN A 538 3.04 -37.89 -74.90
N MET A 539 3.15 -39.02 -75.60
CA MET A 539 4.28 -39.26 -76.50
C MET A 539 3.80 -38.94 -77.92
N SER A 540 4.62 -38.16 -78.60
CA SER A 540 4.74 -38.03 -80.07
C SER A 540 3.72 -37.15 -80.80
N ILE A 541 4.22 -36.12 -81.51
CA ILE A 541 4.53 -36.21 -82.94
C ILE A 541 5.56 -35.14 -83.35
N ASP A 542 6.46 -35.58 -84.22
CA ASP A 542 7.67 -34.98 -84.81
C ASP A 542 7.47 -33.76 -85.72
N LYS A 543 8.47 -32.85 -85.75
CA LYS A 543 9.33 -32.54 -86.91
C LYS A 543 10.42 -31.53 -86.59
#